data_AF-X1D6X6-F1
#
_entry.id   AF-X1D6X6-F1
#
_cell.length_a   1.000
_cell.length_b   1.000
_cell.length_c   1.000
_cell.angle_alpha   90.00
_cell.angle_beta   90.00
_cell.angle_gamma   90.00
#
_symmetry.space_group_name_H-M   'P 1'
#
loop_
_entity.id
_entity.type
_entity.pdbx_description
1 polymer ?
#
loop_
_entity_poly.entity_id
_entity_poly.type
_entity_poly.pdbx_seq_one_letter_code
_entity_poly.pdbx_strand_id
1 'polypeptide(L)' 'MNLICFDLEGPLAPQDNAYELMKLFPRGGKIFEVISRYDDLLTLEGRPDYEPG' A
#
# COMPACT_ATOMS: atom_id res chain seq x y z
N MET A 1 -31.67 3.17 0.15
CA MET A 1 -30.63 2.48 -0.65
C MET A 1 -29.52 2.14 0.31
N ASN A 2 -29.17 0.87 0.48
CA ASN A 2 -28.04 0.49 1.34
C ASN A 2 -26.79 0.38 0.47
N LEU A 3 -25.73 1.11 0.83
CA LEU A 3 -24.45 1.13 0.13
C LEU A 3 -23.40 0.49 1.04
N ILE A 4 -22.57 -0.38 0.48
CA ILE A 4 -21.42 -0.99 1.17
C ILE A 4 -20.22 -0.79 0.26
N CYS A 5 -19.11 -0.33 0.84
CA CYS A 5 -17.85 -0.12 0.13
C CYS A 5 -16.84 -1.17 0.61
N PHE A 6 -16.12 -1.76 -0.34
CA PHE A 6 -15.03 -2.69 -0.08
C PHE A 6 -13.76 -2.12 -0.68
N ASP A 7 -12.65 -2.38 -0.02
CA ASP A 7 -11.34 -2.15 -0.61
C ASP A 7 -11.11 -3.10 -1.80
N LEU A 8 -10.34 -2.64 -2.77
CA LEU A 8 -9.99 -3.43 -3.94
C LEU A 8 -9.01 -4.54 -3.55
N GLU A 9 -7.91 -4.17 -2.89
CA GLU A 9 -6.84 -5.11 -2.54
C GLU A 9 -7.14 -5.79 -1.20
N GLY A 10 -7.16 -7.13 -1.20
CA GLY A 10 -7.58 -7.95 -0.06
C GLY A 10 -9.04 -8.44 -0.20
N PRO A 11 -10.06 -7.58 -0.03
CA PRO A 11 -11.46 -8.00 -0.09
C PRO A 11 -11.94 -8.41 -1.49
N LEU A 12 -11.55 -7.70 -2.56
CA LEU A 12 -12.05 -7.93 -3.92
C LEU A 12 -11.01 -8.57 -4.84
N ALA A 13 -9.72 -8.33 -4.61
CA ALA A 13 -8.60 -8.80 -5.43
C ALA A 13 -7.42 -9.23 -4.55
N PRO A 14 -6.80 -10.40 -4.81
CA PRO A 14 -5.63 -10.84 -4.05
C PRO A 14 -4.31 -10.17 -4.46
N GLN A 15 -4.32 -9.40 -5.55
CA GLN A 15 -3.12 -8.74 -6.06
C GLN A 15 -2.82 -7.46 -5.27
N ASP A 16 -1.53 -7.25 -5.00
CA ASP A 16 -0.97 -5.97 -4.56
C ASP A 16 -0.47 -5.24 -5.81
N ASN A 17 -1.26 -4.28 -6.32
CA ASN A 17 -0.96 -3.67 -7.61
C ASN A 17 0.27 -2.77 -7.52
N ALA A 18 0.49 -2.12 -6.38
CA ALA A 18 1.62 -1.24 -6.17
C ALA A 18 2.94 -2.04 -6.15
N TYR A 19 2.97 -3.18 -5.46
CA TYR A 19 4.13 -4.07 -5.42
C TYR A 19 4.41 -4.72 -6.77
N GLU A 20 3.38 -5.24 -7.44
CA GLU A 20 3.55 -5.90 -8.74
C GLU A 20 4.03 -4.91 -9.82
N LEU A 21 3.54 -3.66 -9.81
CA LEU A 21 4.07 -2.60 -10.66
C LEU A 21 5.55 -2.34 -10.36
N MET A 22 5.92 -2.26 -9.08
CA MET A 22 7.29 -1.99 -8.69
C MET A 22 8.26 -3.09 -9.12
N LYS A 23 7.84 -4.35 -9.17
CA LYS A 23 8.67 -5.45 -9.68
C LYS A 23 9.08 -5.31 -11.15
N LEU A 24 8.38 -4.50 -11.95
CA LEU A 24 8.74 -4.23 -13.34
C LEU A 24 10.01 -3.38 -13.47
N PHE A 25 10.43 -2.69 -12.40
CA PHE A 25 11.62 -1.84 -12.40
C PHE A 25 12.85 -2.57 -11.83
N PRO A 26 14.08 -2.21 -12.24
CA PRO A 26 15.30 -2.79 -11.69
C PRO A 26 15.38 -2.61 -10.16
N ARG A 27 15.41 -3.73 -9.43
CA ARG A 27 15.39 -3.79 -7.95
C ARG A 27 14.11 -3.21 -7.32
N GLY A 28 13.05 -2.99 -8.08
CA GLY A 28 11.87 -2.27 -7.60
C GLY A 28 11.11 -2.97 -6.48
N GLY A 29 11.11 -4.31 -6.41
CA GLY A 29 10.56 -5.04 -5.26
C GLY A 29 11.24 -4.66 -3.93
N LYS A 30 12.58 -4.58 -3.91
CA LYS A 30 13.34 -4.15 -2.72
C LYS A 30 13.09 -2.68 -2.37
N ILE A 31 12.94 -1.84 -3.39
CA ILE A 31 12.63 -0.41 -3.20
C ILE A 31 11.25 -0.27 -2.57
N PHE A 32 10.26 -1.03 -3.07
CA PHE A 32 8.91 -1.02 -2.54
C PHE A 32 8.87 -1.47 -1.08
N GLU A 33 9.57 -2.56 -0.72
CA GLU A 33 9.65 -3.02 0.67
C GLU A 33 10.18 -1.94 1.63
N VAL A 34 11.17 -1.14 1.18
CA VAL A 34 11.70 -0.03 1.99
C VAL A 34 10.67 1.10 2.13
N ILE A 35 9.95 1.43 1.06
CA ILE A 35 8.93 2.48 1.06
C ILE A 35 7.71 2.06 1.89
N SER A 36 7.20 0.84 1.70
CA SER A 36 6.07 0.28 2.46
C SER A 36 6.38 0.22 3.96
N ARG A 37 7.60 -0.18 4.33
CA ARG A 37 8.02 -0.11 5.74
C ARG A 37 8.06 1.32 6.27
N TYR A 38 8.43 2.30 5.44
CA TYR A 38 8.44 3.69 5.86
C TYR A 38 7.02 4.23 6.05
N ASP A 39 6.07 3.84 5.19
CA ASP A 39 4.64 4.11 5.35
C ASP A 39 4.12 3.60 6.70
N ASP A 40 4.41 2.33 7.03
CA ASP A 40 4.04 1.74 8.32
C ASP A 40 4.57 2.57 9.50
N LEU A 41 5.83 3.01 9.44
CA LEU A 41 6.45 3.82 10.50
C LEU A 41 5.76 5.18 10.65
N LEU A 42 5.46 5.88 9.55
CA LEU A 42 4.77 7.16 9.59
C LEU A 42 3.35 7.04 10.15
N THR A 43 2.66 5.95 9.80
CA THR A 43 1.34 5.62 10.31
C THR A 43 1.37 5.31 11.80
N LEU A 44 2.35 4.51 12.26
CA LEU A 44 2.54 4.20 13.68
C LEU A 44 2.96 5.42 14.51
N GLU A 45 3.73 6.34 13.93
CA GLU A 45 4.10 7.61 14.55
C GLU A 45 2.92 8.61 14.61
N GLY A 46 1.81 8.32 13.92
CA GLY A 46 0.66 9.23 13.83
C GLY A 46 1.06 10.58 13.24
N ARG A 47 1.94 10.56 12.23
CA ARG A 47 2.53 11.77 11.66
C ARG A 47 1.42 12.74 11.19
N PRO A 48 1.45 14.01 11.62
CA PRO A 48 0.48 14.99 11.17
C PRO A 48 0.47 15.10 9.64
N ASP A 49 -0.74 15.16 9.08
CA ASP A 49 -1.00 15.29 7.64
C ASP A 49 -0.46 14.11 6.79
N TYR A 50 -0.25 12.93 7.40
CA TYR A 50 0.07 11.69 6.70
C TYR A 50 -1.14 10.75 6.65
N GLU A 51 -1.43 10.22 5.47
CA GLU A 51 -2.44 9.18 5.27
C GLU A 51 -1.74 7.89 4.82
N PRO A 52 -2.05 6.74 5.44
CA PRO A 52 -1.51 5.45 5.02
C PRO A 52 -1.91 5.11 3.59
N GLY A 53 -0.99 4.45 2.89
CA GLY A 53 -1.18 3.94 1.52
C GLY A 53 -1.96 2.63 1.44
#